data_AF-T1GYC1-F1
#
_entry.id   AF-T1GYC1-F1
#
_cell.length_a   1.000
_cell.length_b   1.000
_cell.length_c   1.000
_cell.angle_alpha   90.00
_cell.angle_beta   90.00
_cell.angle_gamma   90.00
#
_symmetry.space_group_name_H-M   'P 1'
#
loop_
_entity.id
_entity.type
_entity.pdbx_description
1 polymer ?
#
loop_
_entity_poly.entity_id
_entity_poly.type
_entity_poly.pdbx_seq_one_letter_code
_entity_poly.pdbx_strand_id
1 'polypeptide(L)'
;MEGSVKNQYLATICANIMALSYGAFCGWPSAAFLVLQSDESPMDKGPISNEEASWIGAIICAGGILGNFFFGWLSNKIGRKKALMFSATPMAVAFLMIPFSKSVLHLCMSRFIGGFAGGGAFAVIPIYITEIAEDRVR
;
A
#
# COMPACT_ATOMS: atom_id res chain seq x y z
N MET A 1 -30.32 8.79 -11.99
CA MET A 1 -30.28 7.45 -11.36
C MET A 1 -29.77 7.66 -9.95
N GLU A 2 -30.67 7.83 -8.97
CA GLU A 2 -30.27 7.93 -7.56
C GLU A 2 -29.56 6.64 -7.16
N GLY A 3 -28.26 6.74 -6.89
CA GLY A 3 -27.50 5.61 -6.39
C GLY A 3 -27.88 5.42 -4.93
N SER A 4 -28.65 4.38 -4.61
CA SER A 4 -29.06 4.06 -3.23
C SER A 4 -27.91 4.27 -2.25
N VAL A 5 -28.14 5.07 -1.20
CA VAL A 5 -27.15 5.39 -0.15
C VAL A 5 -26.43 4.15 0.40
N LYS A 6 -27.11 2.99 0.42
CA LYS A 6 -26.51 1.69 0.77
C LYS A 6 -25.32 1.31 -0.12
N ASN A 7 -25.41 1.57 -1.43
CA ASN A 7 -24.33 1.31 -2.38
C ASN A 7 -23.14 2.26 -2.18
N GLN A 8 -23.40 3.50 -1.74
CA GLN A 8 -22.33 4.46 -1.40
C GLN A 8 -21.54 3.99 -0.19
N TYR A 9 -22.24 3.57 0.89
CA TYR A 9 -21.58 2.97 2.05
C TYR A 9 -20.77 1.73 1.68
N LEU A 10 -21.34 0.82 0.86
CA LEU A 10 -20.62 -0.38 0.43
C LEU A 10 -19.36 -0.04 -0.37
N ALA A 11 -19.45 0.91 -1.31
CA ALA A 11 -18.30 1.36 -2.10
C ALA A 11 -17.21 2.00 -1.23
N THR A 12 -17.59 2.83 -0.27
CA THR A 12 -16.67 3.45 0.70
C THR A 12 -15.99 2.40 1.58
N ILE A 13 -16.73 1.40 2.07
CA ILE A 13 -16.15 0.29 2.84
C ILE A 13 -15.13 -0.47 1.97
N CYS A 14 -15.51 -0.85 0.74
CA CYS A 14 -14.60 -1.54 -0.17
C CYS A 14 -13.32 -0.75 -0.47
N ALA A 15 -13.43 0.58 -0.67
CA ALA A 15 -12.27 1.43 -0.88
C ALA A 15 -11.35 1.46 0.35
N ASN A 16 -11.92 1.49 1.56
CA ASN A 16 -11.16 1.52 2.82
C ASN A 16 -10.51 0.18 3.20
N ILE A 17 -10.96 -0.96 2.66
CA ILE A 17 -10.24 -2.24 2.83
C ILE A 17 -8.79 -2.12 2.33
N MET A 18 -8.57 -1.35 1.27
CA MET A 18 -7.22 -1.08 0.77
C MET A 18 -6.38 -0.28 1.78
N ALA A 19 -6.98 0.72 2.42
CA ALA A 19 -6.31 1.50 3.46
C ALA A 19 -5.96 0.65 4.69
N LEU A 20 -6.87 -0.25 5.11
CA LEU A 20 -6.60 -1.22 6.17
C LEU A 20 -5.46 -2.17 5.79
N SER A 21 -5.49 -2.70 4.56
CA SER A 21 -4.43 -3.57 4.04
C SER A 21 -3.07 -2.86 4.03
N TYR A 22 -3.05 -1.57 3.66
CA TYR A 22 -1.84 -0.76 3.71
C TYR A 22 -1.37 -0.49 5.15
N GLY A 23 -2.28 -0.27 6.08
CA GLY A 23 -1.95 -0.17 7.52
C GLY A 23 -1.22 -1.41 8.03
N ALA A 24 -1.73 -2.61 7.71
CA ALA A 24 -1.06 -3.86 8.04
C ALA A 24 0.32 -3.98 7.36
N PHE A 25 0.44 -3.54 6.10
CA PHE A 25 1.71 -3.51 5.38
C PHE A 25 2.75 -2.54 5.98
N CYS A 26 2.30 -1.47 6.62
CA CYS A 26 3.20 -0.58 7.36
C CYS A 26 3.63 -1.17 8.71
N GLY A 27 2.78 -1.97 9.34
CA GLY A 27 3.01 -2.50 10.68
C GLY A 27 3.83 -3.78 10.76
N TRP A 28 3.84 -4.63 9.72
CA TRP A 28 4.55 -5.91 9.77
C TRP A 28 6.05 -5.83 10.11
N PRO A 29 6.83 -4.80 9.71
CA PRO A 29 8.25 -4.73 10.03
C PRO A 29 8.52 -4.68 11.54
N SER A 30 7.60 -4.11 12.34
CA SER A 30 7.78 -3.97 13.78
C SER A 30 7.98 -5.31 14.50
N ALA A 31 7.25 -6.35 14.08
CA ALA A 31 7.43 -7.69 14.63
C ALA A 31 8.53 -8.46 13.88
N ALA A 32 8.62 -8.30 12.55
CA ALA A 32 9.56 -9.06 11.75
C ALA A 32 11.03 -8.66 11.97
N PHE A 33 11.32 -7.39 12.28
CA PHE A 33 12.69 -6.96 12.57
C PHE A 33 13.29 -7.66 13.79
N LEU A 34 12.48 -8.08 14.77
CA LEU A 34 12.96 -8.87 15.91
C LEU A 34 13.58 -10.20 15.47
N VAL A 35 13.00 -10.84 14.44
CA VAL A 35 13.49 -12.10 13.89
C VAL A 35 14.58 -11.85 12.83
N LEU A 36 14.40 -10.84 11.98
CA LEU A 36 15.37 -10.53 10.93
C LEU A 36 16.73 -10.08 11.48
N GLN A 37 16.75 -9.47 12.68
CA GLN A 37 17.96 -9.03 13.38
C GLN A 37 18.47 -10.04 14.41
N SER A 38 17.76 -11.13 14.67
CA SER A 38 18.24 -12.20 15.56
C SER A 38 19.08 -13.22 14.82
N ASP A 39 19.79 -14.07 15.57
CA ASP A 39 20.59 -15.17 15.03
C ASP A 39 19.76 -16.21 14.25
N GLU A 40 18.43 -16.21 14.42
CA GLU A 40 17.48 -17.08 13.69
C GLU A 40 17.00 -16.46 12.36
N SER A 41 17.68 -15.43 11.87
CA SER A 41 17.27 -14.70 10.67
C SER A 41 17.14 -15.62 9.44
N PRO A 42 16.01 -15.58 8.71
CA PRO A 42 15.81 -16.38 7.49
C PRO A 42 16.55 -15.83 6.26
N MET A 43 17.41 -14.82 6.42
CA MET A 43 18.14 -14.17 5.32
C MET A 43 19.42 -14.94 4.96
N ASP A 44 19.75 -15.01 3.66
CA ASP A 44 20.90 -15.79 3.17
C ASP A 44 22.25 -15.29 3.71
N LYS A 45 22.35 -14.00 4.05
CA LYS A 45 23.57 -13.35 4.58
C LYS A 45 23.61 -13.28 6.11
N GLY A 46 22.64 -13.88 6.79
CA GLY A 46 22.50 -13.78 8.24
C GLY A 46 21.71 -12.54 8.70
N PRO A 47 21.80 -12.18 9.99
CA PRO A 47 20.99 -11.14 10.61
C PRO A 47 21.19 -9.77 9.94
N ILE A 48 20.11 -9.03 9.75
CA ILE A 48 20.17 -7.70 9.12
C ILE A 48 20.70 -6.67 10.11
N SER A 49 21.51 -5.74 9.62
CA SER A 49 22.02 -4.62 10.41
C SER A 49 20.92 -3.57 10.67
N ASN A 50 21.17 -2.67 11.63
CA ASN A 50 20.29 -1.52 11.88
C ASN A 50 20.20 -0.57 10.68
N GLU A 51 21.28 -0.43 9.91
CA GLU A 51 21.27 0.39 8.69
C GLU A 51 20.37 -0.23 7.61
N GLU A 52 20.47 -1.55 7.39
CA GLU A 52 19.60 -2.27 6.45
C GLU A 52 18.12 -2.21 6.87
N ALA A 53 17.82 -2.39 8.16
CA ALA A 53 16.48 -2.22 8.70
C ALA A 53 15.95 -0.79 8.47
N SER A 54 16.80 0.22 8.63
CA SER A 54 16.44 1.63 8.35
C SER A 54 16.09 1.85 6.88
N TRP A 55 16.87 1.28 5.97
CA TRP A 55 16.58 1.33 4.53
C TRP A 55 15.25 0.64 4.17
N ILE A 56 15.00 -0.56 4.70
CA ILE A 56 13.72 -1.28 4.53
C ILE A 56 12.55 -0.44 5.06
N GLY A 57 12.74 0.22 6.21
CA GLY A 57 11.75 1.10 6.82
C GLY A 57 11.43 2.31 5.93
N ALA A 58 12.47 3.04 5.48
CA ALA A 58 12.35 4.34 4.84
C ALA A 58 11.94 4.28 3.36
N ILE A 59 12.35 3.26 2.60
CA ILE A 59 12.14 3.22 1.14
C ILE A 59 10.66 3.19 0.72
N ILE A 60 9.77 2.80 1.62
CA ILE A 60 8.32 2.90 1.42
C ILE A 60 7.88 4.32 1.06
N CYS A 61 8.52 5.34 1.66
CA CYS A 61 8.17 6.74 1.47
C CYS A 61 8.50 7.18 0.04
N ALA A 62 9.65 6.75 -0.49
CA ALA A 62 10.04 7.01 -1.87
C ALA A 62 9.04 6.40 -2.85
N GLY A 63 8.62 5.14 -2.61
CA GLY A 63 7.56 4.50 -3.36
C GLY A 63 6.25 5.28 -3.30
N GLY A 64 5.85 5.71 -2.09
CA GLY A 64 4.64 6.50 -1.84
C GLY A 64 4.59 7.82 -2.61
N ILE A 65 5.69 8.56 -2.65
CA ILE A 65 5.79 9.81 -3.42
C ILE A 65 5.53 9.54 -4.91
N LEU A 66 6.23 8.56 -5.49
CA LEU A 66 6.08 8.22 -6.90
C LEU A 66 4.68 7.68 -7.21
N GLY A 67 4.13 6.86 -6.32
CA GLY A 67 2.78 6.34 -6.41
C GLY A 67 1.74 7.44 -6.41
N ASN A 68 1.86 8.42 -5.51
CA ASN A 68 0.93 9.55 -5.41
C ASN A 68 0.82 10.32 -6.72
N PHE A 69 1.95 10.67 -7.35
CA PHE A 69 1.95 11.36 -8.64
C PHE A 69 1.37 10.49 -9.76
N PHE A 70 1.81 9.23 -9.85
CA PHE A 70 1.40 8.32 -10.91
C PHE A 70 -0.10 8.02 -10.85
N PHE A 71 -0.62 7.64 -9.69
CA PHE A 71 -2.04 7.30 -9.53
C PHE A 71 -2.93 8.53 -9.52
N GLY A 72 -2.44 9.69 -9.08
CA GLY A 72 -3.12 10.97 -9.28
C GLY A 72 -3.38 11.23 -10.77
N TRP A 73 -2.34 11.15 -11.60
CA TRP A 73 -2.49 11.26 -13.06
C TRP A 73 -3.38 10.14 -13.65
N LEU A 74 -3.17 8.90 -13.24
CA LEU A 74 -3.90 7.74 -13.77
C LEU A 74 -5.41 7.85 -13.46
N SER A 75 -5.78 8.27 -12.24
CA SER A 75 -7.18 8.45 -11.84
C SER A 75 -7.92 9.51 -12.66
N ASN A 76 -7.21 10.52 -13.14
CA ASN A 76 -7.75 11.51 -14.06
C ASN A 76 -7.97 10.92 -15.47
N LYS A 77 -7.08 10.02 -15.90
CA LYS A 77 -7.12 9.45 -17.26
C LYS A 77 -8.11 8.30 -17.43
N ILE A 78 -8.17 7.36 -16.48
CA ILE A 78 -9.01 6.14 -16.59
C ILE A 78 -10.19 6.12 -15.60
N GLY A 79 -10.32 7.15 -14.77
CA GLY A 79 -11.31 7.24 -13.72
C GLY A 79 -10.84 6.67 -12.38
N ARG A 80 -11.47 7.13 -11.29
CA ARG A 80 -11.03 6.91 -9.90
C ARG A 80 -11.18 5.45 -9.51
N LYS A 81 -12.35 4.85 -9.77
CA LYS A 81 -12.62 3.42 -9.49
C LYS A 81 -11.59 2.49 -10.15
N LYS A 82 -11.27 2.71 -11.43
CA LYS A 82 -10.31 1.86 -12.16
C LYS A 82 -8.88 2.06 -11.64
N ALA A 83 -8.50 3.30 -11.30
CA ALA A 83 -7.21 3.57 -10.69
C ALA A 83 -7.05 2.88 -9.32
N LEU A 84 -8.10 2.87 -8.48
CA LEU A 84 -8.11 2.12 -7.22
C LEU A 84 -8.01 0.61 -7.44
N MET A 85 -8.73 0.06 -8.43
CA MET A 85 -8.60 -1.37 -8.74
C MET A 85 -7.18 -1.70 -9.22
N PHE A 86 -6.54 -0.81 -9.98
CA PHE A 86 -5.16 -0.98 -10.43
C PHE A 86 -4.15 -0.90 -9.29
N SER A 87 -4.37 -0.06 -8.26
CA SER A 87 -3.47 0.02 -7.09
C SER A 87 -3.52 -1.22 -6.21
N ALA A 88 -4.60 -2.00 -6.26
CA ALA A 88 -4.70 -3.27 -5.53
C ALA A 88 -3.68 -4.31 -6.04
N THR A 89 -3.35 -4.31 -7.33
CA THR A 89 -2.40 -5.25 -7.93
C THR A 89 -0.98 -5.11 -7.38
N PRO A 90 -0.31 -3.94 -7.41
CA PRO A 90 1.01 -3.78 -6.80
C PRO A 90 0.97 -4.03 -5.29
N MET A 91 -0.14 -3.72 -4.62
CA MET A 91 -0.30 -4.04 -3.19
C MET A 91 -0.22 -5.55 -2.93
N ALA A 92 -0.94 -6.35 -3.71
CA ALA A 92 -0.91 -7.80 -3.61
C ALA A 92 0.48 -8.37 -3.92
N VAL A 93 1.14 -7.86 -4.97
CA VAL A 93 2.52 -8.23 -5.33
C VAL A 93 3.48 -7.91 -4.18
N ALA A 94 3.38 -6.73 -3.57
CA ALA A 94 4.22 -6.33 -2.45
C ALA A 94 4.12 -7.30 -1.27
N PHE A 95 2.90 -7.71 -0.90
CA PHE A 95 2.69 -8.72 0.14
C PHE A 95 3.26 -10.09 -0.23
N LEU A 96 3.05 -10.53 -1.48
CA LEU A 96 3.57 -11.82 -1.95
C LEU A 96 5.10 -11.86 -1.96
N MET A 97 5.77 -10.74 -2.21
CA MET A 97 7.23 -10.69 -2.22
C MET A 97 7.87 -10.90 -0.84
N ILE A 98 7.17 -10.60 0.26
CA ILE A 98 7.72 -10.72 1.63
C ILE A 98 8.12 -12.16 1.97
N PRO A 99 7.25 -13.18 1.89
CA PRO A 99 7.61 -14.55 2.26
C PRO A 99 8.69 -15.19 1.37
N PHE A 100 8.86 -14.70 0.13
CA PHE A 100 9.91 -15.19 -0.78
C PHE A 100 11.21 -14.40 -0.68
N SER A 101 11.28 -13.38 0.18
CA SER A 101 12.48 -12.56 0.32
C SER A 101 13.58 -13.31 1.08
N LYS A 102 14.77 -13.35 0.48
CA LYS A 102 15.99 -13.93 1.10
C LYS A 102 17.12 -12.92 1.31
N SER A 103 16.89 -11.68 0.90
CA SER A 103 17.87 -10.61 0.98
C SER A 103 17.19 -9.27 1.25
N VAL A 104 17.93 -8.36 1.89
CA VAL A 104 17.50 -6.98 2.16
C VAL A 104 16.96 -6.27 0.92
N LEU A 105 17.60 -6.47 -0.25
CA LEU A 105 17.14 -5.85 -1.49
C LEU A 105 15.73 -6.30 -1.91
N HIS A 106 15.36 -7.58 -1.71
CA HIS A 106 14.01 -8.07 -2.00
C HIS A 106 12.97 -7.43 -1.07
N LEU A 107 13.32 -7.28 0.22
CA LEU A 107 12.48 -6.56 1.17
C LEU A 107 12.33 -5.09 0.79
N CYS A 108 13.43 -4.41 0.45
CA CYS A 108 13.38 -3.02 -0.03
C CYS A 108 12.50 -2.86 -1.28
N MET A 109 12.57 -3.80 -2.23
CA MET A 109 11.72 -3.79 -3.42
C MET A 109 10.24 -3.99 -3.08
N SER A 110 9.91 -4.94 -2.19
CA SER A 110 8.54 -5.13 -1.68
C SER A 110 8.03 -3.83 -1.03
N ARG A 111 8.84 -3.21 -0.18
CA ARG A 111 8.53 -1.95 0.51
C ARG A 111 8.27 -0.80 -0.46
N PHE A 112 9.11 -0.67 -1.48
CA PHE A 112 8.93 0.35 -2.52
C PHE A 112 7.62 0.14 -3.30
N ILE A 113 7.34 -1.09 -3.74
CA ILE A 113 6.10 -1.42 -4.49
C ILE A 113 4.86 -1.21 -3.62
N GLY A 114 4.91 -1.63 -2.35
CA GLY A 114 3.83 -1.40 -1.39
C GLY A 114 3.60 0.08 -1.15
N GLY A 115 4.67 0.86 -0.99
CA GLY A 115 4.61 2.33 -0.93
C GLY A 115 3.96 2.93 -2.17
N PHE A 116 4.37 2.51 -3.36
CA PHE A 116 3.79 2.95 -4.64
C PHE A 116 2.28 2.67 -4.72
N ALA A 117 1.84 1.49 -4.28
CA ALA A 117 0.42 1.16 -4.19
C ALA A 117 -0.33 2.04 -3.17
N GLY A 118 0.26 2.21 -1.98
CA GLY A 118 -0.31 3.03 -0.90
C GLY A 118 -0.45 4.49 -1.26
N GLY A 119 0.56 5.08 -1.91
CA GLY A 119 0.52 6.46 -2.39
C GLY A 119 -0.67 6.70 -3.32
N GLY A 120 -0.98 5.73 -4.19
CA GLY A 120 -2.18 5.81 -5.03
C GLY A 120 -3.50 5.67 -4.26
N ALA A 121 -3.54 4.79 -3.27
CA ALA A 121 -4.71 4.64 -2.41
C ALA A 121 -5.04 5.96 -1.69
N PHE A 122 -4.07 6.59 -1.03
CA PHE A 122 -4.31 7.84 -0.31
C PHE A 122 -4.61 9.03 -1.22
N ALA A 123 -4.07 9.05 -2.45
CA ALA A 123 -4.39 10.09 -3.43
C ALA A 123 -5.84 9.96 -3.94
N VAL A 124 -6.31 8.74 -4.21
CA VAL A 124 -7.53 8.52 -5.01
C VAL A 124 -8.75 8.18 -4.14
N ILE A 125 -8.59 7.50 -3.00
CA ILE A 125 -9.71 7.13 -2.10
C ILE A 125 -10.54 8.34 -1.66
N PRO A 126 -9.96 9.42 -1.10
CA PRO A 126 -10.78 10.55 -0.62
C PRO A 126 -11.54 11.23 -1.77
N ILE A 127 -10.90 11.37 -2.94
CA ILE A 127 -11.54 11.92 -4.15
C ILE A 127 -12.68 11.02 -4.62
N TYR A 128 -12.47 9.71 -4.62
CA TYR A 128 -13.50 8.76 -5.01
C TYR A 128 -14.71 8.83 -4.09
N ILE A 129 -14.49 8.91 -2.77
CA ILE A 129 -15.57 9.00 -1.78
C ILE A 129 -16.37 10.30 -1.96
N THR A 130 -15.69 11.43 -2.15
CA THR A 130 -16.37 12.73 -2.34
C THR A 130 -17.16 12.80 -3.66
N GLU A 131 -16.72 12.09 -4.71
CA GLU A 131 -17.42 12.03 -5.99
C GLU A 131 -18.69 11.16 -5.96
N ILE A 132 -18.75 10.14 -5.09
CA ILE A 132 -19.91 9.24 -4.98
C ILE A 132 -20.90 9.64 -3.88
N ALA A 133 -20.48 10.48 -2.94
CA ALA A 133 -21.32 10.92 -1.82
C ALA A 133 -22.37 11.94 -2.28
N GLU A 134 -23.65 11.66 -1.99
CA GLU A 134 -24.72 12.65 -2.15
C GLU A 134 -24.60 13.78 -1.14
N ASP A 135 -25.03 15.00 -1.48
CA ASP A 135 -24.88 16.21 -0.65
C ASP A 135 -25.43 16.09 0.78
N ARG A 136 -26.35 15.15 1.06
CA ARG A 136 -26.88 14.92 2.41
C ARG A 136 -25.93 14.14 3.33
N VAL A 137 -24.97 13.43 2.76
CA VAL A 137 -24.02 12.53 3.45
C VAL A 137 -22.56 12.84 3.10
N ARG A 138 -22.33 13.87 2.26
CA ARG A 138 -21.02 14.33 1.83
C ARG A 138 -20.30 15.11 2.92
#